data_AF-A0A6J7LCE1-F1
#
_entry.id   AF-A0A6J7LCE1-F1
#
_cell.length_a   1.000
_cell.length_b   1.000
_cell.length_c   1.000
_cell.angle_alpha   90.00
_cell.angle_beta   90.00
_cell.angle_gamma   90.00
#
_symmetry.space_group_name_H-M   'P 1'
#
loop_
_entity.id
_entity.type
_entity.pdbx_description
1 polymer ?
#
loop_
_entity_poly.entity_id
_entity_poly.type
_entity_poly.pdbx_seq_one_letter_code
_entity_poly.pdbx_strand_id
1 'polypeptide(L)'
;MTSHELDDRLARYELRDPQALLDEIAASVRLTEGAVFLALVHQPAAAQRLIALEELTPLPIGIDEQHRGRSDLLYDRVWKLAIPPRSDSSASILVTIIVRSGTNGWGHEEKQWAMGWRYSNHNSEAFDRDLVVVTEHGWCSLWSQLGGHQPSMVAG
;
A
#
# COMPACT_ATOMS: atom_id res chain seq x y z
N MET A 1 29.23 8.14 3.25
CA MET A 1 27.98 7.49 3.64
C MET A 1 28.28 6.02 3.80
N THR A 2 28.20 5.50 5.02
CA THR A 2 28.47 4.10 5.35
C THR A 2 27.23 3.22 5.10
N SER A 3 27.38 1.90 5.04
CA SER A 3 26.24 0.97 4.88
C SER A 3 25.19 1.17 5.99
N HIS A 4 25.66 1.35 7.23
CA HIS A 4 24.81 1.54 8.40
C HIS A 4 23.98 2.82 8.33
N GLU A 5 24.55 3.92 7.82
CA GLU A 5 23.82 5.19 7.62
C GLU A 5 22.75 5.07 6.53
N LEU A 6 22.93 4.16 5.56
CA LEU A 6 21.93 3.90 4.52
C LEU A 6 20.75 3.10 5.10
N ASP A 7 21.05 2.06 5.88
CA ASP A 7 20.04 1.21 6.50
C ASP A 7 19.15 2.01 7.46
N ASP A 8 19.74 2.86 8.31
CA ASP A 8 19.00 3.75 9.22
C ASP A 8 18.10 4.74 8.46
N ARG A 9 18.56 5.23 7.30
CA ARG A 9 17.77 6.11 6.44
C ARG A 9 16.65 5.39 5.70
N LEU A 10 16.76 4.09 5.46
CA LEU A 10 15.74 3.29 4.80
C LEU A 10 14.67 2.83 5.79
N ALA A 11 15.08 2.47 7.02
CA ALA A 11 14.19 2.06 8.10
C ALA A 11 13.08 3.09 8.40
N ARG A 12 13.34 4.40 8.19
CA ARG A 12 12.34 5.45 8.38
C ARG A 12 11.12 5.38 7.46
N TYR A 13 11.20 4.58 6.39
CA TYR A 13 10.12 4.35 5.44
C TYR A 13 9.44 3.00 5.62
N GLU A 14 9.85 2.21 6.61
CA GLU A 14 9.20 0.96 6.96
C GLU A 14 8.06 1.24 7.94
N LEU A 15 7.00 0.44 7.83
CA LEU A 15 5.89 0.48 8.77
C LEU A 15 6.37 -0.03 10.13
N ARG A 16 6.22 0.78 11.16
CA ARG A 16 6.51 0.39 12.55
C ARG A 16 5.61 -0.74 13.01
N ASP A 17 4.33 -0.68 12.63
CA ASP A 17 3.30 -1.62 13.07
C ASP A 17 2.27 -1.86 11.95
N PRO A 18 2.58 -2.73 10.97
CA PRO A 18 1.65 -3.02 9.89
C PRO A 18 0.33 -3.63 10.38
N GLN A 19 0.34 -4.33 11.51
CA GLN A 19 -0.86 -4.91 12.12
C GLN A 19 -1.83 -3.80 12.54
N ALA A 20 -1.35 -2.81 13.30
CA ALA A 20 -2.18 -1.68 13.73
C ALA A 20 -2.73 -0.87 12.54
N LEU A 21 -1.94 -0.70 11.47
CA LEU A 21 -2.42 -0.04 10.24
C LEU A 21 -3.57 -0.82 9.61
N LEU A 22 -3.44 -2.14 9.49
CA LEU A 22 -4.47 -2.96 8.86
C LEU A 22 -5.72 -3.07 9.71
N ASP A 23 -5.60 -3.10 11.04
CA ASP A 23 -6.75 -3.02 11.95
C ASP A 23 -7.49 -1.68 11.79
N GLU A 24 -6.77 -0.56 11.66
CA GLU A 24 -7.36 0.77 11.40
C GLU A 24 -8.11 0.81 10.04
N ILE A 25 -7.52 0.23 9.00
CA ILE A 25 -8.14 0.12 7.67
C ILE A 25 -9.40 -0.76 7.76
N ALA A 26 -9.31 -1.95 8.36
CA ALA A 26 -10.44 -2.88 8.49
C ALA A 26 -11.59 -2.33 9.35
N ALA A 27 -11.30 -1.41 10.29
CA ALA A 27 -12.32 -0.67 11.03
C ALA A 27 -13.03 0.39 10.18
N SER A 28 -12.39 0.88 9.12
CA SER A 28 -12.88 1.97 8.27
C SER A 28 -13.60 1.49 7.00
N VAL A 29 -13.17 0.35 6.44
CA VAL A 29 -13.72 -0.21 5.20
C VAL A 29 -13.96 -1.71 5.33
N ARG A 30 -14.85 -2.25 4.50
CA ARG A 30 -14.99 -3.71 4.37
C ARG A 30 -13.92 -4.25 3.43
N LEU A 31 -13.14 -5.22 3.91
CA LEU A 31 -12.14 -5.93 3.12
C LEU A 31 -12.82 -7.11 2.40
N THR A 32 -13.54 -6.82 1.31
CA THR A 32 -14.22 -7.82 0.47
C THR A 32 -13.37 -8.22 -0.73
N GLU A 33 -13.58 -9.43 -1.25
CA GLU A 33 -12.88 -9.94 -2.43
C GLU A 33 -12.93 -8.96 -3.62
N GLY A 34 -11.79 -8.74 -4.26
CA GLY A 34 -11.63 -7.83 -5.40
C GLY A 34 -11.44 -6.37 -5.04
N ALA A 35 -11.56 -6.01 -3.75
CA ALA A 35 -11.29 -4.66 -3.28
C ALA A 35 -9.77 -4.38 -3.28
N VAL A 36 -9.39 -3.19 -3.75
CA VAL A 36 -8.01 -2.71 -3.70
C VAL A 36 -8.02 -1.30 -3.15
N PHE A 37 -7.16 -1.03 -2.18
CA PHE A 37 -7.05 0.27 -1.54
C PHE A 37 -5.63 0.82 -1.63
N LEU A 38 -5.54 2.15 -1.67
CA LEU A 38 -4.32 2.92 -1.55
C LEU A 38 -4.33 3.67 -0.22
N ALA A 39 -3.47 3.26 0.70
CA ALA A 39 -3.27 3.94 1.97
C ALA A 39 -2.07 4.89 1.89
N LEU A 40 -2.27 6.13 2.32
CA LEU A 40 -1.21 7.09 2.58
C LEU A 40 -0.89 7.07 4.07
N VAL A 41 0.33 6.67 4.42
CA VAL A 41 0.78 6.57 5.80
C VAL A 41 1.87 7.60 6.05
N HIS A 42 1.71 8.40 7.09
CA HIS A 42 2.68 9.42 7.48
C HIS A 42 3.46 9.01 8.72
N GLN A 43 4.75 9.34 8.73
CA GLN A 43 5.73 8.97 9.76
C GLN A 43 5.71 7.47 10.08
N PRO A 44 5.86 6.59 9.06
CA PRO A 44 5.55 5.16 9.19
C PRO A 44 6.39 4.45 10.27
N ALA A 45 7.64 4.86 10.47
CA ALA A 45 8.53 4.26 11.48
C ALA A 45 8.40 4.87 12.90
N ALA A 46 7.82 6.07 13.03
CA ALA A 46 7.80 6.81 14.30
C ALA A 46 6.41 6.81 14.92
N ALA A 47 5.54 7.71 14.46
CA ALA A 47 4.20 7.92 15.00
C ALA A 47 3.09 7.22 14.20
N GLN A 48 3.43 6.59 13.07
CA GLN A 48 2.58 5.89 12.10
C GLN A 48 1.11 6.30 12.11
N ARG A 49 0.70 7.11 11.13
CA ARG A 49 -0.68 7.58 11.00
C ARG A 49 -1.21 7.35 9.60
N LEU A 50 -2.39 6.74 9.50
CA LEU A 50 -3.16 6.72 8.26
C LEU A 50 -3.72 8.12 7.99
N ILE A 51 -3.34 8.71 6.86
CA ILE A 51 -3.76 10.08 6.48
C ILE A 51 -4.86 10.05 5.42
N ALA A 52 -4.81 9.08 4.51
CA ALA A 52 -5.82 8.89 3.49
C ALA A 52 -5.93 7.40 3.13
N LEU A 53 -7.14 7.00 2.74
CA LEU A 53 -7.45 5.66 2.25
C LEU A 53 -8.38 5.82 1.03
N GLU A 54 -7.89 5.48 -0.14
CA GLU A 54 -8.62 5.59 -1.40
C GLU A 54 -8.89 4.19 -1.97
N GLU A 55 -10.13 3.92 -2.37
CA GLU A 55 -10.43 2.68 -3.10
C GLU A 55 -10.01 2.83 -4.58
N LEU A 56 -9.28 1.84 -5.08
CA LEU A 56 -8.77 1.78 -6.45
C LEU A 56 -9.65 0.90 -7.35
N THR A 57 -10.43 -0.01 -6.79
CA THR A 57 -11.39 -0.83 -7.53
C THR A 57 -12.84 -0.43 -7.21
N PRO A 58 -13.80 -0.68 -8.13
CA PRO A 58 -13.60 -1.16 -9.49
C PRO A 58 -12.77 -0.18 -10.34
N LEU A 59 -12.00 -0.72 -11.29
CA LEU A 59 -11.20 0.11 -12.17
C LEU A 59 -12.12 1.04 -12.99
N PRO A 60 -11.75 2.32 -13.19
CA PRO A 60 -12.55 3.23 -14.01
C PRO A 60 -12.73 2.72 -15.44
N ILE A 61 -13.87 3.05 -16.05
CA ILE A 61 -14.15 2.71 -17.44
C ILE A 61 -13.07 3.33 -18.34
N GLY A 62 -12.44 2.50 -19.18
CA GLY A 62 -11.40 2.93 -20.12
C GLY A 62 -9.96 2.76 -19.62
N ILE A 63 -9.78 2.38 -18.35
CA ILE A 63 -8.50 1.91 -17.82
C ILE A 63 -8.33 0.44 -18.20
N ASP A 64 -7.22 0.10 -18.89
CA ASP A 64 -6.90 -1.31 -19.12
C ASP A 64 -6.58 -2.02 -17.79
N GLU A 65 -6.93 -3.29 -17.69
CA GLU A 65 -6.60 -4.12 -16.52
C GLU A 65 -5.09 -4.41 -16.43
N GLN A 66 -4.32 -4.03 -17.46
CA GLN A 66 -2.88 -4.22 -17.52
C GLN A 66 -2.16 -3.12 -16.73
N HIS A 67 -0.84 -3.22 -16.69
CA HIS A 67 -0.01 -2.31 -15.91
C HIS A 67 -0.06 -0.85 -16.38
N ARG A 68 -0.39 -0.56 -17.65
CA ARG A 68 -0.44 0.83 -18.16
C ARG A 68 -1.64 1.56 -17.59
N GLY A 69 -2.83 0.97 -17.67
CA GLY A 69 -4.02 1.56 -17.09
C GLY A 69 -3.89 1.76 -15.58
N ARG A 70 -3.36 0.76 -14.87
CA ARG A 70 -3.11 0.86 -13.42
C ARG A 70 -2.08 1.95 -13.08
N SER A 71 -1.03 2.09 -13.89
CA SER A 71 -0.01 3.14 -13.73
C SER A 71 -0.63 4.55 -13.81
N ASP A 72 -1.48 4.79 -14.81
CA ASP A 72 -2.17 6.07 -15.00
C ASP A 72 -3.14 6.34 -13.84
N LEU A 73 -3.90 5.32 -13.41
CA LEU A 73 -4.77 5.41 -12.25
C LEU A 73 -3.99 5.77 -10.96
N LEU A 74 -2.88 5.10 -10.70
CA LEU A 74 -2.03 5.36 -9.54
C LEU A 74 -1.48 6.79 -9.57
N TYR A 75 -1.01 7.24 -10.74
CA TYR A 75 -0.52 8.61 -10.93
C TYR A 75 -1.60 9.63 -10.57
N ASP A 76 -2.80 9.47 -11.14
CA ASP A 76 -3.94 10.35 -10.91
C ASP A 76 -4.41 10.37 -9.46
N ARG A 77 -4.38 9.21 -8.79
CA ARG A 77 -4.77 9.10 -7.37
C ARG A 77 -3.76 9.78 -6.48
N VAL A 78 -2.47 9.50 -6.67
CA VAL A 78 -1.39 10.09 -5.87
C VAL A 78 -1.38 11.60 -5.99
N TRP A 79 -1.61 12.17 -7.17
CA TRP A 79 -1.66 13.62 -7.37
C TRP A 79 -2.79 14.33 -6.63
N LYS A 80 -3.86 13.62 -6.29
CA LYS A 80 -5.00 14.17 -5.55
C LYS A 80 -4.82 14.09 -4.03
N LEU A 81 -3.84 13.32 -3.56
CA LEU A 81 -3.59 13.17 -2.13
C LEU A 81 -2.92 14.43 -1.57
N ALA A 82 -3.41 14.87 -0.40
CA ALA A 82 -2.76 15.92 0.38
C ALA A 82 -1.54 15.34 1.12
N ILE A 83 -0.46 15.05 0.38
CA ILE A 83 0.75 14.42 0.91
C ILE A 83 1.51 15.44 1.77
N PRO A 84 1.76 15.15 3.06
CA PRO A 84 2.58 16.02 3.89
C PRO A 84 3.98 16.20 3.30
N PRO A 85 4.55 17.42 3.31
CA PRO A 85 5.91 17.67 2.82
C PRO A 85 6.93 16.79 3.53
N ARG A 86 7.87 16.25 2.76
CA ARG A 86 8.96 15.44 3.29
C ARG A 86 10.00 16.32 3.99
N SER A 87 10.56 15.80 5.07
CA SER A 87 11.71 16.39 5.75
C SER A 87 12.67 15.29 6.21
N ASP A 88 13.79 15.67 6.82
CA ASP A 88 14.74 14.69 7.36
C ASP A 88 14.13 13.82 8.47
N SER A 89 13.16 14.38 9.21
CA SER A 89 12.48 13.73 10.33
C SER A 89 11.05 13.27 9.99
N SER A 90 10.59 13.45 8.75
CA SER A 90 9.21 13.18 8.37
C SER A 90 9.11 12.65 6.95
N ALA A 91 8.43 11.52 6.80
CA ALA A 91 8.22 10.87 5.52
C ALA A 91 6.78 10.36 5.41
N SER A 92 6.30 10.28 4.18
CA SER A 92 5.04 9.62 3.84
C SER A 92 5.33 8.45 2.92
N ILE A 93 4.56 7.37 3.06
CA ILE A 93 4.63 6.20 2.20
C ILE A 93 3.23 5.83 1.70
N LEU A 94 3.22 5.17 0.55
CA LEU A 94 2.04 4.61 -0.07
C LEU A 94 2.08 3.09 0.10
N VAL A 95 0.97 2.55 0.58
CA VAL A 95 0.76 1.11 0.79
C VAL A 95 -0.45 0.70 -0.03
N THR A 96 -0.29 -0.28 -0.91
CA THR A 96 -1.42 -0.84 -1.66
C THR A 96 -1.92 -2.10 -0.95
N ILE A 97 -3.21 -2.14 -0.64
CA ILE A 97 -3.87 -3.27 0.02
C ILE A 97 -4.73 -3.97 -1.04
N ILE A 98 -4.47 -5.25 -1.27
CA ILE A 98 -5.14 -6.07 -2.28
C ILE A 98 -5.93 -7.15 -1.54
N VAL A 99 -7.25 -7.13 -1.67
CA VAL A 99 -8.12 -8.10 -1.02
C VAL A 99 -8.55 -9.14 -2.05
N ARG A 100 -8.18 -10.40 -1.86
CA ARG A 100 -8.55 -11.50 -2.75
C ARG A 100 -8.59 -12.84 -2.04
N SER A 101 -9.26 -13.82 -2.63
CA SER A 101 -9.22 -15.20 -2.14
C SER A 101 -7.86 -15.87 -2.36
N GLY A 102 -7.60 -16.91 -1.56
CA GLY A 102 -6.49 -17.83 -1.73
C GLY A 102 -5.29 -17.56 -0.81
N THR A 103 -4.08 -17.79 -1.33
CA THR A 103 -2.87 -17.77 -0.49
C THR A 103 -2.37 -16.35 -0.22
N ASN A 104 -1.88 -16.14 1.00
CA ASN A 104 -1.11 -14.96 1.40
C ASN A 104 0.25 -14.97 0.66
N GLY A 105 0.34 -14.20 -0.43
CA GLY A 105 1.58 -14.04 -1.20
C GLY A 105 1.36 -13.48 -2.60
N TRP A 106 2.37 -13.62 -3.45
CA TRP A 106 2.35 -13.14 -4.83
C TRP A 106 1.40 -13.95 -5.71
N GLY A 107 0.32 -13.33 -6.16
CA GLY A 107 -0.58 -13.82 -7.20
C GLY A 107 -0.45 -13.02 -8.50
N HIS A 108 -1.46 -13.14 -9.37
CA HIS A 108 -1.51 -12.38 -10.62
C HIS A 108 -1.79 -10.89 -10.34
N GLU A 109 -2.76 -10.61 -9.47
CA GLU A 109 -3.24 -9.25 -9.20
C GLU A 109 -2.16 -8.39 -8.53
N GLU A 110 -1.42 -8.96 -7.58
CA GLU A 110 -0.28 -8.30 -6.93
C GLU A 110 0.80 -7.91 -7.95
N LYS A 111 1.08 -8.78 -8.92
CA LYS A 111 2.08 -8.51 -9.96
C LYS A 111 1.63 -7.38 -10.87
N GLN A 112 0.34 -7.31 -11.23
CA GLN A 112 -0.17 -6.22 -12.06
C GLN A 112 -0.12 -4.88 -11.33
N TRP A 113 -0.45 -4.83 -10.03
CA TRP A 113 -0.29 -3.60 -9.23
C TRP A 113 1.17 -3.22 -9.02
N ALA A 114 2.06 -4.17 -8.73
CA ALA A 114 3.49 -3.91 -8.61
C ALA A 114 4.07 -3.37 -9.92
N MET A 115 3.63 -3.89 -11.07
CA MET A 115 4.01 -3.37 -12.38
C MET A 115 3.41 -1.99 -12.67
N GLY A 116 2.18 -1.73 -12.20
CA GLY A 116 1.58 -0.40 -12.23
C GLY A 116 2.45 0.63 -11.51
N TRP A 117 2.88 0.34 -10.27
CA TRP A 117 3.80 1.20 -9.52
C TRP A 117 5.13 1.41 -10.23
N ARG A 118 5.73 0.33 -10.74
CA ARG A 118 7.02 0.39 -11.47
C ARG A 118 7.02 1.40 -12.62
N TYR A 119 5.86 1.64 -13.25
CA TYR A 119 5.71 2.58 -14.35
C TYR A 119 4.99 3.88 -13.97
N SER A 120 4.44 3.96 -12.76
CA SER A 120 3.79 5.16 -12.25
C SER A 120 4.84 6.13 -11.71
N ASN A 121 5.40 6.96 -12.59
CA ASN A 121 6.29 8.04 -12.20
C ASN A 121 5.49 9.20 -11.58
N HIS A 122 4.99 9.01 -10.35
CA HIS A 122 4.13 9.98 -9.67
C HIS A 122 4.86 11.24 -9.18
N ASN A 123 6.20 11.24 -9.13
CA ASN A 123 7.05 12.38 -8.72
C ASN A 123 6.53 13.12 -7.48
N SER A 124 6.09 12.36 -6.47
CA SER A 124 5.47 12.91 -5.27
C SER A 124 6.40 12.81 -4.06
N GLU A 125 6.03 13.47 -2.96
CA GLU A 125 6.78 13.44 -1.70
C GLU A 125 6.60 12.13 -0.90
N ALA A 126 5.71 11.23 -1.36
CA ALA A 126 5.53 9.90 -0.78
C ALA A 126 6.24 8.84 -1.61
N PHE A 127 6.72 7.78 -0.96
CA PHE A 127 7.31 6.62 -1.63
C PHE A 127 6.31 5.47 -1.70
N ASP A 128 6.18 4.82 -2.85
CA ASP A 128 5.58 3.50 -2.96
C ASP A 128 6.47 2.48 -2.26
N ARG A 129 6.00 1.93 -1.13
CA ARG A 129 6.86 1.11 -0.27
C ARG A 129 6.35 -0.28 -0.02
N ASP A 130 5.04 -0.49 0.00
CA ASP A 130 4.51 -1.80 0.31
C ASP A 130 3.27 -2.20 -0.47
N LEU A 131 3.19 -3.50 -0.74
CA LEU A 131 1.98 -4.17 -1.19
C LEU A 131 1.61 -5.18 -0.12
N VAL A 132 0.41 -5.05 0.41
CA VAL A 132 -0.18 -5.98 1.36
C VAL A 132 -1.28 -6.76 0.65
N VAL A 133 -1.26 -8.08 0.76
CA VAL A 133 -2.38 -8.92 0.37
C VAL A 133 -3.15 -9.34 1.61
N VAL A 134 -4.47 -9.26 1.54
CA VAL A 134 -5.41 -9.74 2.56
C VAL A 134 -6.26 -10.83 1.93
N THR A 135 -6.26 -12.01 2.54
CA THR A 135 -7.10 -13.15 2.13
C THR A 135 -7.95 -13.64 3.30
N GLU A 136 -8.73 -14.69 3.08
CA GLU A 136 -9.49 -15.38 4.13
C GLU A 136 -8.59 -15.96 5.25
N HIS A 137 -7.28 -16.05 5.01
CA HIS A 137 -6.31 -16.62 5.96
C HIS A 137 -5.54 -15.55 6.75
N GLY A 138 -5.85 -14.26 6.55
CA GLY A 138 -5.18 -13.13 7.20
C GLY A 138 -4.54 -12.21 6.18
N TRP A 139 -3.34 -11.72 6.47
CA TRP A 139 -2.64 -10.80 5.59
C TRP A 139 -1.13 -11.05 5.56
N CYS A 140 -0.48 -10.61 4.48
CA CYS A 140 0.97 -10.48 4.44
C CYS A 140 1.43 -9.28 3.61
N SER A 141 2.52 -8.66 4.05
CA SER A 141 3.31 -7.71 3.28
C SER A 141 4.22 -8.48 2.32
N LEU A 142 4.20 -8.09 1.05
CA LEU A 142 4.93 -8.80 0.00
C LEU A 142 6.41 -8.41 -0.05
N TRP A 143 6.77 -7.24 0.47
CA TRP A 143 8.17 -6.77 0.50
C TRP A 143 8.84 -6.96 1.86
N SER A 144 8.14 -6.69 2.97
CA SER A 144 8.70 -6.89 4.32
C SER A 144 8.59 -8.32 4.82
N GLN A 145 7.77 -9.15 4.16
CA GLN A 145 7.46 -10.53 4.56
C GLN A 145 6.82 -10.66 5.96
N LEU A 146 6.34 -9.55 6.52
CA LEU A 146 5.53 -9.56 7.73
C LEU A 146 4.11 -10.04 7.40
N GLY A 147 3.43 -10.61 8.39
CA GLY A 147 2.06 -11.08 8.22
C GLY A 147 1.36 -11.35 9.54
N GLY A 148 0.04 -11.52 9.47
CA GLY A 148 -0.82 -11.76 10.62
C GLY A 148 -2.07 -12.54 10.22
N HIS A 149 -2.73 -13.14 11.21
CA HIS A 149 -3.96 -13.91 10.98
C HIS A 149 -5.21 -13.03 10.87
N GLN A 150 -5.17 -11.81 11.39
CA GLN A 150 -6.23 -10.81 11.32
C GLN A 150 -5.60 -9.44 11.04
N PRO A 151 -6.29 -8.51 10.37
CA PRO A 151 -7.60 -8.72 9.74
C PRO A 151 -7.51 -9.71 8.58
N SER A 152 -8.61 -10.39 8.30
CA SER A 152 -8.78 -11.26 7.13
C SER A 152 -9.90 -10.74 6.25
N MET A 153 -9.92 -11.18 4.99
CA MET A 153 -11.01 -10.89 4.06
C MET A 153 -12.34 -11.34 4.67
N VAL A 154 -13.37 -10.50 4.54
CA VAL A 154 -14.74 -10.82 4.94
C VAL A 154 -15.53 -11.29 3.73
N ALA A 155 -16.46 -12.22 3.95
CA ALA A 155 -17.40 -12.63 2.91
C ALA A 155 -18.28 -11.43 2.49
N GLY A 156 -18.41 -11.23 1.18
CA GLY A 156 -19.24 -10.20 0.56
C GLY A 156 -20.74 -10.48 0.66
#